data_AF-A0A952UD24-F1
#
_entry.id   AF-A0A952UD24-F1
#
_cell.length_a   1.000
_cell.length_b   1.000
_cell.length_c   1.000
_cell.angle_alpha   90.00
_cell.angle_beta   90.00
_cell.angle_gamma   90.00
#
_symmetry.space_group_name_H-M   'P 1'
#
loop_
_entity.id
_entity.type
_entity.pdbx_description
1 polymer ?
#
loop_
_entity_poly.entity_id
_entity_poly.type
_entity_poly.pdbx_seq_one_letter_code
_entity_poly.pdbx_strand_id
1 'polypeptide(L)'
;MQDAAAVAALADRLDRQCGLLRAEQERVREVGRRLSRDPSVMHWVGFARTAFDVEVEVLRHAVATLDRELTEAVENSARARETLLSYV
;
A
#
# COMPACT_ATOMS: atom_id res chain seq x y z
N MET A 1 19.72 27.18 16.27
CA MET A 1 19.25 26.04 17.10
C MET A 1 17.76 25.74 16.97
N GLN A 2 16.87 26.73 16.73
CA GLN A 2 15.42 26.45 16.55
C GLN A 2 15.09 25.60 15.32
N ASP A 3 15.86 25.68 14.23
CA ASP A 3 15.60 24.88 13.01
C ASP A 3 15.90 23.39 13.17
N ALA A 4 16.95 23.01 13.89
CA ALA A 4 17.33 21.60 14.05
C ALA A 4 16.25 20.77 14.76
N ALA A 5 15.61 21.33 15.80
CA ALA A 5 14.53 20.68 16.52
C ALA A 5 13.25 20.54 15.66
N ALA A 6 12.95 21.56 14.85
CA ALA A 6 11.82 21.51 13.93
C ALA A 6 12.02 20.48 12.82
N VAL A 7 13.23 20.39 12.27
CA VAL A 7 13.59 19.40 11.24
C VAL A 7 13.54 17.97 11.80
N ALA A 8 14.05 17.74 13.01
CA ALA A 8 13.96 16.44 13.67
C ALA A 8 12.50 16.01 13.91
N ALA A 9 11.65 16.93 14.40
CA ALA A 9 10.22 16.65 14.59
C ALA A 9 9.49 16.32 13.28
N LEU A 10 9.89 16.94 12.17
CA LEU A 10 9.33 16.66 10.84
C LEU A 10 9.77 15.28 10.32
N ALA A 11 11.05 14.92 10.53
CA ALA A 11 11.59 13.61 10.20
C ALA A 11 10.86 12.49 10.98
N ASP A 12 10.64 12.67 12.28
CA ASP A 12 9.88 11.73 13.12
C ASP A 12 8.42 11.58 12.67
N ARG A 13 7.81 12.66 12.18
CA ARG A 13 6.46 12.61 11.60
C ARG A 13 6.44 11.78 10.32
N LEU A 14 7.41 11.96 9.44
CA LEU A 14 7.54 11.17 8.21
C LEU A 14 7.77 9.68 8.53
N ASP A 15 8.59 9.35 9.53
CA ASP A 15 8.82 7.97 9.95
C ASP A 15 7.52 7.29 10.41
N ARG A 16 6.70 8.00 11.19
CA ARG A 16 5.38 7.49 11.59
C ARG A 16 4.45 7.29 10.39
N GLN A 17 4.45 8.22 9.44
CA GLN A 17 3.64 8.09 8.22
C GLN A 17 4.09 6.92 7.35
N CYS A 18 5.41 6.72 7.17
CA CYS A 18 5.97 5.55 6.51
C CYS A 18 5.53 4.24 7.17
N GLY A 19 5.51 4.19 8.51
CA GLY A 19 5.02 3.04 9.26
C GLY A 19 3.55 2.72 8.96
N LEU A 20 2.69 3.74 8.93
CA LEU A 20 1.27 3.58 8.60
C LEU A 20 1.07 3.12 7.15
N LEU A 21 1.80 3.70 6.19
CA LEU A 21 1.71 3.32 4.78
C LEU A 21 2.16 1.86 4.56
N ARG A 22 3.21 1.40 5.23
CA ARG A 22 3.65 -0.01 5.18
C ARG A 22 2.60 -0.96 5.75
N ALA A 23 1.92 -0.57 6.83
CA ALA A 23 0.84 -1.37 7.39
C ALA A 23 -0.34 -1.50 6.41
N GLU A 24 -0.74 -0.40 5.78
CA GLU A 24 -1.77 -0.43 4.73
C GLU A 24 -1.32 -1.24 3.51
N GLN A 25 -0.05 -1.15 3.12
CA GLN A 25 0.51 -1.95 2.04
C GLN A 25 0.38 -3.45 2.32
N GLU A 26 0.70 -3.90 3.54
CA GLU A 26 0.55 -5.31 3.89
C GLU A 26 -0.92 -5.76 3.88
N ARG A 27 -1.85 -4.88 4.30
CA ARG A 27 -3.29 -5.15 4.20
C ARG A 27 -3.75 -5.32 2.75
N VAL A 28 -3.29 -4.44 1.84
CA VAL A 28 -3.58 -4.53 0.40
C VAL A 28 -3.06 -5.85 -0.18
N ARG A 29 -1.83 -6.24 0.15
CA ARG A 29 -1.25 -7.53 -0.26
C ARG A 29 -2.04 -8.72 0.28
N GLU A 30 -2.48 -8.66 1.53
CA GLU A 30 -3.32 -9.70 2.11
C GLU A 30 -4.65 -9.86 1.37
N VAL A 31 -5.33 -8.75 1.05
CA VAL A 31 -6.56 -8.75 0.26
C VAL A 31 -6.32 -9.40 -1.10
N GLY A 32 -5.24 -9.03 -1.80
CA GLY A 32 -4.86 -9.66 -3.08
C GLY A 32 -4.64 -11.17 -2.99
N ARG A 33 -3.98 -11.65 -1.93
CA ARG A 33 -3.81 -13.09 -1.66
C ARG A 33 -5.14 -13.80 -1.43
N ARG A 34 -6.07 -13.17 -0.69
CA ARG A 34 -7.40 -13.73 -0.38
C ARG A 34 -8.30 -13.83 -1.60
N LEU A 35 -8.36 -12.77 -2.42
CA LEU A 35 -9.10 -12.77 -3.69
C LEU A 35 -8.65 -13.89 -4.65
N SER A 36 -7.41 -14.35 -4.52
CA SER A 36 -6.85 -15.41 -5.35
C SER A 36 -7.16 -16.83 -4.87
N ARG A 37 -7.72 -16.98 -3.67
CA ARG A 37 -7.87 -18.27 -3.00
C ARG A 37 -9.28 -18.54 -2.50
N ASP A 38 -10.28 -17.77 -2.93
CA ASP A 38 -11.64 -17.92 -2.42
C ASP A 38 -12.25 -19.29 -2.81
N PRO A 39 -12.48 -20.20 -1.85
CA PRO A 39 -13.04 -21.52 -2.12
C PRO A 39 -14.55 -21.49 -2.38
N SER A 40 -15.28 -20.42 -2.00
CA SER A 40 -16.76 -20.39 -2.02
C SER A 40 -17.37 -20.24 -3.41
N VAL A 41 -16.54 -20.20 -4.45
CA VAL A 41 -16.92 -20.07 -5.85
C VAL A 41 -16.53 -21.28 -6.70
N MET A 42 -15.99 -22.34 -6.06
CA MET A 42 -15.61 -23.59 -6.70
C MET A 42 -16.80 -24.32 -7.37
N HIS A 43 -18.03 -24.05 -6.93
CA HIS A 43 -19.25 -24.65 -7.47
C HIS A 43 -19.99 -23.78 -8.50
N TRP A 44 -19.48 -22.58 -8.81
CA TRP A 44 -20.08 -21.73 -9.83
C TRP A 44 -19.66 -22.21 -11.22
N VAL A 45 -20.63 -22.33 -12.14
CA VAL A 45 -20.41 -22.78 -13.52
C VAL A 45 -21.12 -21.85 -14.53
N GLY A 46 -20.67 -21.88 -15.78
CA GLY A 46 -21.27 -21.10 -16.88
C GLY A 46 -21.11 -19.58 -16.69
N PHE A 47 -22.10 -18.81 -17.13
CA PHE A 47 -22.03 -17.35 -17.14
C PHE A 47 -21.78 -16.72 -15.76
N ALA A 48 -22.31 -17.31 -14.69
CA ALA A 48 -22.09 -16.82 -13.32
C ALA A 48 -20.62 -16.92 -12.90
N ARG A 49 -19.93 -17.99 -13.33
CA ARG A 49 -18.49 -18.15 -13.08
C ARG A 49 -17.67 -17.14 -13.86
N THR A 50 -17.98 -16.97 -15.15
CA THR A 50 -17.28 -16.02 -16.01
C THR A 50 -17.42 -14.58 -15.51
N ALA A 51 -18.63 -14.17 -15.10
CA ALA A 51 -18.86 -12.85 -14.53
C ALA A 51 -18.05 -12.65 -13.23
N PHE A 52 -18.03 -13.65 -12.36
CA PHE A 52 -17.22 -13.60 -11.14
C PHE A 52 -15.72 -13.51 -11.44
N ASP A 53 -15.21 -14.27 -12.40
CA ASP A 53 -13.79 -14.23 -12.78
C ASP A 53 -13.39 -12.84 -13.30
N VAL A 54 -14.25 -12.17 -14.08
CA VAL A 54 -14.04 -10.79 -14.53
C VAL A 54 -13.99 -9.81 -13.36
N GLU A 55 -14.96 -9.90 -12.43
CA GLU A 55 -14.97 -9.04 -11.24
C GLU A 55 -13.72 -9.25 -10.36
N VAL A 56 -13.28 -10.50 -10.20
CA VAL A 56 -12.04 -10.82 -9.47
C VAL A 56 -10.82 -10.24 -10.19
N GLU A 57 -10.76 -10.30 -11.52
CA GLU A 57 -9.68 -9.70 -12.29
C GLU A 57 -9.62 -8.18 -12.13
N VAL A 58 -10.77 -7.50 -12.19
CA VAL A 58 -10.87 -6.06 -11.94
C VAL A 58 -10.39 -5.72 -10.52
N LEU A 59 -10.83 -6.47 -9.51
CA LEU A 59 -10.40 -6.26 -8.13
C LEU A 59 -8.90 -6.51 -7.95
N ARG A 60 -8.32 -7.52 -8.60
CA ARG A 60 -6.87 -7.77 -8.58
C ARG A 60 -6.09 -6.61 -9.19
N HIS A 61 -6.56 -6.06 -10.30
CA HIS A 61 -5.92 -4.92 -10.94
C HIS A 61 -5.95 -3.67 -10.04
N ALA A 62 -7.08 -3.41 -9.39
CA ALA A 62 -7.21 -2.32 -8.42
C ALA A 62 -6.26 -2.49 -7.23
N VAL A 63 -6.17 -3.70 -6.66
CA VAL A 63 -5.24 -4.03 -5.56
C VAL A 63 -3.79 -3.84 -5.97
N ALA A 64 -3.40 -4.29 -7.16
CA ALA A 64 -2.03 -4.11 -7.66
C ALA A 64 -1.68 -2.63 -7.86
N THR A 65 -2.64 -1.82 -8.32
CA THR A 65 -2.46 -0.37 -8.45
C THR A 65 -2.22 0.28 -7.08
N LEU A 66 -3.03 -0.06 -6.08
CA LEU A 66 -2.89 0.47 -4.72
C LEU A 66 -1.55 0.07 -4.07
N ASP A 67 -1.10 -1.17 -4.22
CA ASP A 67 0.19 -1.63 -3.67
C ASP A 67 1.38 -0.84 -4.29
N ARG A 68 1.30 -0.54 -5.59
CA ARG A 68 2.29 0.29 -6.28
C ARG A 68 2.28 1.72 -5.76
N GLU A 69 1.12 2.37 -5.67
CA GLU A 69 1.00 3.74 -5.17
C GLU A 69 1.50 3.87 -3.71
N LEU A 70 1.18 2.89 -2.86
CA LEU A 70 1.69 2.85 -1.49
C LEU A 70 3.21 2.67 -1.43
N THR A 71 3.79 1.85 -2.31
CA THR A 71 5.24 1.69 -2.43
C THR A 71 5.91 3.02 -2.78
N GLU A 72 5.41 3.69 -3.83
CA GLU A 72 5.92 4.99 -4.27
C GLU A 72 5.81 6.03 -3.14
N ALA A 73 4.71 6.05 -2.39
CA ALA A 73 4.51 6.95 -1.26
C ALA A 73 5.51 6.71 -0.12
N VAL A 74 5.83 5.45 0.20
CA VAL A 74 6.85 5.09 1.21
C VAL A 74 8.23 5.54 0.77
N GLU A 75 8.61 5.29 -0.49
CA GLU A 75 9.90 5.71 -1.04
C GLU A 75 10.06 7.23 -1.06
N ASN A 76 9.01 7.95 -1.47
CA ASN A 76 8.98 9.42 -1.45
C ASN A 76 9.15 9.97 -0.03
N SER A 77 8.45 9.39 0.94
CA SER A 77 8.54 9.81 2.33
C SER A 77 9.92 9.52 2.93
N ALA A 78 10.54 8.38 2.58
CA ALA A 78 11.90 8.05 2.99
C ALA A 78 12.93 9.04 2.41
N ARG A 79 12.81 9.40 1.13
CA ARG A 79 13.67 10.41 0.48
C ARG A 79 13.50 11.79 1.09
N ALA A 80 12.27 12.20 1.38
CA ALA A 80 11.99 13.48 2.03
C ALA A 80 12.61 13.55 3.43
N ARG A 81 12.55 12.46 4.19
CA ARG A 81 13.21 12.33 5.49
C ARG A 81 14.74 12.45 5.37
N GLU A 82 15.36 11.71 4.46
CA GLU A 82 16.81 11.77 4.26
C GLU A 82 17.26 13.19 3.88
N THR A 83 16.51 13.83 2.98
CA THR A 83 16.74 15.22 2.59
C THR A 83 16.68 16.15 3.79
N LEU A 84 15.66 16.04 4.64
CA LEU A 84 15.53 16.84 5.85
C LEU A 84 16.71 16.65 6.81
N LEU A 85 17.11 15.40 7.06
CA LEU A 85 18.22 15.09 7.95
C LEU A 85 19.58 15.59 7.41
N SER A 86 19.74 15.76 6.10
CA SER A 86 20.97 16.30 5.51
C SER A 86 21.19 17.80 5.75
N TYR A 87 20.14 18.52 6.18
CA TYR A 87 20.19 19.96 6.50
C TYR A 87 20.43 20.26 7.99
N VAL A 88 20.56 19.23 8.83
CA VAL A 88 20.82 19.33 10.29
C VAL A 88 22.30 19.07 10.56
#